data_AF-A0A2R6PJ87-F1
#
_entry.id   AF-A0A2R6PJ87-F1
#
_cell.length_a   1.000
_cell.length_b   1.000
_cell.length_c   1.000
_cell.angle_alpha   90.00
_cell.angle_beta   90.00
_cell.angle_gamma   90.00
#
_symmetry.space_group_name_H-M   'P 1'
#
loop_
_entity.id
_entity.type
_entity.pdbx_description
1 polymer ?
#
loop_
_entity_poly.entity_id
_entity_poly.type
_entity_poly.pdbx_seq_one_letter_code
_entity_poly.pdbx_strand_id
1 'polypeptide(L)'
;MIPANVIKPLRNVVTLAIDDRDSRRPPLSRSDVPQPVDPIEFCVIKRSSISIYTLKDRLLFVKDIPFSGATLARRTGRHLCVADQENYNMIDLEAASLFPLLPLSQVPDSGPIKPSITVISESEFLIVSWTGASTLGVFITGDGDPVRGTLEWSSLPISISFDYPYAMTLLPNETVEIHSIETQALVQVVKINSIAHSPTNPGLSALIACANGFFVPSTQRSEKLRPTSVRLIRPKTQVKSKERAETETLDKEDLLQI
;
A
#
# COMPACT_ATOMS: atom_id res chain seq x y z
N MET A 1 -8.33 24.46 -13.43
CA MET A 1 -6.93 24.00 -13.64
C MET A 1 -6.00 25.18 -13.38
N ILE A 2 -5.00 25.02 -12.52
CA ILE A 2 -3.99 26.06 -12.28
C ILE A 2 -3.06 26.12 -13.51
N PRO A 3 -2.86 27.29 -14.12
CA PRO A 3 -1.94 27.43 -15.24
C PRO A 3 -0.50 27.06 -14.85
N ALA A 4 0.18 26.24 -15.66
CA ALA A 4 1.52 25.74 -15.37
C ALA A 4 2.59 26.86 -15.24
N ASN A 5 2.35 28.01 -15.87
CA ASN A 5 3.20 29.20 -15.79
C ASN A 5 3.16 29.91 -14.43
N VAL A 6 2.24 29.55 -13.53
CA VAL A 6 2.12 30.14 -12.19
C VAL A 6 2.97 29.38 -11.16
N ILE A 7 3.32 28.13 -11.43
CA ILE A 7 4.09 27.28 -10.50
C ILE A 7 5.57 27.33 -10.87
N LYS A 8 6.39 27.85 -9.96
CA LYS A 8 7.86 27.85 -10.13
C LYS A 8 8.37 26.40 -10.21
N PRO A 9 9.27 26.08 -11.18
CA PRO A 9 9.85 24.74 -11.28
C PRO A 9 10.57 24.33 -9.99
N LEU A 10 10.24 23.15 -9.47
CA LEU A 10 10.93 22.53 -8.34
C LEU A 10 12.14 21.75 -8.86
N ARG A 11 13.33 22.04 -8.31
CA ARG A 11 14.59 21.41 -8.73
C ARG A 11 15.02 20.32 -7.76
N ASN A 12 15.86 19.41 -8.25
CA ASN A 12 16.47 18.32 -7.47
C ASN A 12 15.45 17.39 -6.81
N VAL A 13 14.24 17.28 -7.37
CA VAL A 13 13.19 16.37 -6.90
C VAL A 13 13.60 14.94 -7.23
N VAL A 14 13.56 14.08 -6.21
CA VAL A 14 13.76 12.64 -6.31
C VAL A 14 12.42 11.94 -6.48
N THR A 15 11.46 12.26 -5.62
CA THR A 15 10.10 11.69 -5.65
C THR A 15 9.10 12.61 -4.97
N LEU A 16 7.82 12.28 -5.07
CA LEU A 16 6.71 12.96 -4.41
C LEU A 16 5.99 11.97 -3.50
N ALA A 17 5.51 12.43 -2.35
CA ALA A 17 4.63 11.66 -1.48
C ALA A 17 3.37 12.49 -1.19
N ILE A 18 2.26 12.08 -1.77
CA ILE A 18 0.93 12.61 -1.46
C ILE A 18 0.45 11.92 -0.18
N ASP A 19 -0.33 12.62 0.64
CA ASP A 19 -1.02 11.99 1.77
C ASP A 19 -1.98 10.91 1.24
N ASP A 20 -1.79 9.66 1.68
CA ASP A 20 -2.62 8.53 1.24
C ASP A 20 -4.12 8.73 1.55
N ARG A 21 -4.43 9.51 2.60
CA ARG A 21 -5.82 9.91 2.93
C ARG A 21 -6.46 10.71 1.80
N ASP A 22 -5.69 11.52 1.09
CA ASP A 22 -6.16 12.34 -0.04
C ASP A 22 -6.44 11.47 -1.28
N SER A 23 -5.68 10.38 -1.44
CA SER A 23 -5.85 9.42 -2.55
C SER A 23 -7.10 8.56 -2.41
N ARG A 24 -7.63 8.43 -1.18
CA ARG A 24 -8.86 7.71 -0.84
C ARG A 24 -10.11 8.58 -0.87
N ARG A 25 -9.99 9.89 -1.11
CA ARG A 25 -11.15 10.79 -1.22
C ARG A 25 -12.04 10.36 -2.38
N PRO A 26 -13.38 10.34 -2.21
CA PRO A 26 -14.29 10.02 -3.29
C PRO A 26 -14.16 11.05 -4.41
N PRO A 27 -14.41 10.66 -5.68
CA PRO A 27 -14.47 11.63 -6.76
C PRO A 27 -15.55 12.67 -6.48
N LEU A 28 -15.27 13.93 -6.84
CA LEU A 28 -16.26 15.00 -6.73
C LEU A 28 -17.52 14.60 -7.51
N SER A 29 -18.68 14.67 -6.85
CA SER A 29 -19.95 14.37 -7.50
C SER A 29 -20.16 15.33 -8.68
N ARG A 30 -20.63 14.81 -9.83
CA ARG A 30 -21.03 15.63 -10.99
C ARG A 30 -22.35 16.35 -10.72
N SER A 31 -22.49 17.02 -9.58
CA SER A 31 -23.64 17.87 -9.28
C SER A 31 -23.39 19.27 -9.85
N ASP A 32 -24.45 19.96 -10.25
CA ASP A 32 -24.37 21.36 -10.72
C ASP A 32 -24.00 22.35 -9.61
N VAL A 33 -23.91 21.90 -8.34
CA VAL A 33 -23.49 22.72 -7.20
C VAL A 33 -21.96 22.69 -7.10
N PRO A 34 -21.27 23.84 -7.18
CA PRO A 34 -19.82 23.90 -6.99
C PRO A 34 -19.45 23.46 -5.57
N GLN A 35 -18.86 22.27 -5.43
CA GLN A 35 -18.31 21.83 -4.16
C GLN A 35 -16.92 22.45 -3.96
N PRO A 36 -16.62 23.03 -2.79
CA PRO A 36 -15.29 23.56 -2.52
C PRO A 36 -14.25 22.44 -2.64
N VAL A 37 -13.18 22.70 -3.40
CA VAL A 37 -12.05 21.77 -3.53
C VAL A 37 -11.17 21.91 -2.29
N ASP A 38 -11.04 20.82 -1.55
CA ASP A 38 -10.14 20.77 -0.40
C ASP A 38 -8.68 20.83 -0.86
N PRO A 39 -7.82 21.57 -0.13
CA PRO A 39 -6.39 21.57 -0.42
C PRO A 39 -5.81 20.15 -0.35
N ILE A 40 -4.82 19.90 -1.20
CA ILE A 40 -4.02 18.67 -1.18
C ILE A 40 -2.66 19.01 -0.60
N GLU A 41 -2.24 18.24 0.40
CA GLU A 41 -0.90 18.35 0.95
C GLU A 41 0.00 17.24 0.44
N PHE A 42 1.24 17.59 0.11
CA PHE A 42 2.21 16.62 -0.36
C PHE A 42 3.63 17.03 -0.02
N CYS A 43 4.49 16.03 0.10
CA CYS A 43 5.91 16.19 0.27
C CYS A 43 6.61 16.12 -1.08
N VAL A 44 7.56 17.03 -1.30
CA VAL A 44 8.51 17.01 -2.39
C VAL A 44 9.84 16.58 -1.80
N ILE A 45 10.23 15.35 -2.08
CA ILE A 45 11.48 14.78 -1.59
C ILE A 45 12.56 15.20 -2.58
N LYS A 46 13.52 15.99 -2.12
CA LYS A 46 14.67 16.47 -2.89
C LYS A 46 15.93 15.71 -2.49
N ARG A 47 17.03 15.94 -3.22
CA ARG A 47 18.34 15.34 -2.92
C ARG A 47 18.87 15.64 -1.51
N SER A 48 18.51 16.80 -0.95
CA SER A 48 19.06 17.30 0.32
C SER A 48 18.00 17.84 1.30
N SER A 49 16.72 17.76 0.96
CA SER A 49 15.64 18.13 1.88
C SER A 49 14.29 17.54 1.47
N ILE A 50 13.33 17.59 2.39
CA ILE A 50 11.93 17.27 2.17
C ILE A 50 11.12 18.54 2.37
N SER A 51 10.56 19.06 1.29
CA SER A 51 9.73 20.25 1.33
C SER A 51 8.26 19.87 1.38
N ILE A 52 7.48 20.50 2.26
CA ILE A 52 6.03 20.30 2.37
C ILE A 52 5.33 21.42 1.61
N TYR A 53 4.36 21.04 0.78
CA TYR A 53 3.54 21.97 0.02
C TYR A 53 2.05 21.68 0.19
N THR A 54 1.26 22.73 0.03
CA THR A 54 -0.20 22.67 -0.09
C THR A 54 -0.62 23.20 -1.46
N LEU A 55 -1.49 22.49 -2.16
CA LEU A 55 -2.03 22.87 -3.46
C LEU A 55 -3.54 23.00 -3.39
N LYS A 56 -4.04 24.20 -3.71
CA LYS A 56 -5.47 24.49 -3.91
C LYS A 56 -5.67 25.36 -5.14
N ASP A 57 -5.51 26.68 -4.99
CA ASP A 57 -5.54 27.66 -6.10
C ASP A 57 -4.12 28.02 -6.57
N ARG A 58 -3.15 27.87 -5.68
CA ARG A 58 -1.73 28.08 -5.92
C ARG A 58 -0.92 27.06 -5.12
N LEU A 59 0.31 26.83 -5.55
CA LEU A 59 1.27 26.03 -4.79
C LEU A 59 1.85 26.88 -3.65
N LEU A 60 1.60 26.47 -2.42
CA LEU A 60 2.09 27.12 -1.21
C LEU A 60 3.18 26.28 -0.56
N PHE A 61 4.34 26.88 -0.31
CA PHE A 61 5.40 26.28 0.50
C PHE A 61 5.03 26.40 1.97
N VAL A 62 5.09 25.29 2.72
CA VAL A 62 4.79 25.25 4.15
C VAL A 62 6.09 25.26 4.95
N LYS A 63 6.94 24.24 4.78
CA LYS A 63 8.23 24.12 5.46
C LYS A 63 9.18 23.14 4.75
N ASP A 64 10.42 23.10 5.21
CA ASP A 64 11.46 22.20 4.72
C ASP A 64 12.10 21.44 5.90
N ILE A 65 12.36 20.15 5.71
CA ILE A 65 13.03 19.28 6.69
C ILE A 65 14.34 18.77 6.04
N PRO A 66 15.52 18.98 6.66
CA PRO A 66 16.77 18.45 6.14
C PRO A 66 16.74 16.91 6.06
N PHE A 67 17.01 16.36 4.88
CA PHE A 67 17.09 14.91 4.67
C PHE A 67 17.79 14.62 3.34
N SER A 68 18.63 13.61 3.28
CA SER A 68 19.35 13.22 2.06
C SER A 68 19.32 11.72 1.85
N GLY A 69 19.48 11.28 0.60
CA GLY A 69 19.61 9.87 0.28
C GLY A 69 18.30 9.11 0.09
N ALA A 70 17.15 9.80 0.13
CA ALA A 70 15.84 9.18 -0.13
C ALA A 70 15.81 8.45 -1.48
N THR A 71 15.27 7.24 -1.50
CA THR A 71 15.03 6.44 -2.70
C THR A 71 13.53 6.17 -2.91
N LEU A 72 12.77 6.06 -1.82
CA LEU A 72 11.31 5.86 -1.82
C LEU A 72 10.69 6.58 -0.61
N ALA A 73 9.48 7.13 -0.78
CA ALA A 73 8.74 7.72 0.33
C ALA A 73 7.23 7.48 0.18
N ARG A 74 6.54 7.31 1.31
CA ARG A 74 5.08 7.26 1.42
C ARG A 74 4.62 8.04 2.64
N ARG A 75 3.51 8.77 2.51
CA ARG A 75 2.95 9.62 3.56
C ARG A 75 1.55 9.15 3.92
N THR A 76 1.25 9.15 5.21
CA THR A 76 -0.13 9.16 5.72
C THR A 76 -0.21 10.08 6.93
N GLY A 77 -1.06 11.10 6.86
CA GLY A 77 -1.14 12.12 7.91
C GLY A 77 0.17 12.88 8.12
N ARG A 78 0.59 13.00 9.38
CA ARG A 78 1.87 13.61 9.79
C ARG A 78 3.08 12.71 9.55
N HIS A 79 2.87 11.44 9.21
CA HIS A 79 3.96 10.46 9.16
C HIS A 79 4.44 10.27 7.73
N LEU A 80 5.74 10.41 7.53
CA LEU A 80 6.41 10.13 6.27
C LEU A 80 7.42 9.01 6.48
N CYS A 81 7.11 7.83 5.95
CA CYS A 81 8.04 6.71 5.90
C CYS A 81 8.91 6.86 4.64
N VAL A 82 10.24 6.89 4.83
CA VAL A 82 11.23 7.10 3.77
C VAL A 82 12.25 5.98 3.81
N ALA A 83 12.54 5.37 2.66
CA ALA A 83 13.73 4.54 2.51
C ALA A 83 14.88 5.38 1.97
N ASP A 84 16.07 5.23 2.55
CA ASP A 84 17.31 5.70 1.96
C ASP A 84 18.03 4.55 1.20
N GLN A 85 19.36 4.50 1.21
CA GLN A 85 20.14 3.43 0.57
C GLN A 85 20.30 2.19 1.47
N GLU A 86 20.14 2.36 2.78
CA GLU A 86 20.46 1.35 3.80
C GLU A 86 19.29 1.09 4.75
N ASN A 87 18.49 2.09 5.08
CA ASN A 87 17.48 2.04 6.13
C ASN A 87 16.13 2.62 5.69
N TYR A 88 15.07 2.12 6.33
CA TYR A 88 13.83 2.87 6.47
C TYR A 88 13.97 3.86 7.62
N ASN A 89 13.36 5.03 7.44
CA ASN A 89 13.32 6.11 8.41
C ASN A 89 11.87 6.58 8.52
N MET A 90 11.47 6.94 9.73
CA MET A 90 10.19 7.60 9.96
C MET A 90 10.45 9.07 10.26
N ILE A 91 9.69 9.93 9.59
CA ILE A 91 9.78 11.37 9.73
C ILE A 91 8.43 11.89 10.19
N ASP A 92 8.46 12.58 11.32
CA ASP A 92 7.34 13.35 11.80
C ASP A 92 7.32 14.70 11.08
N LEU A 93 6.35 14.86 10.18
CA LEU A 93 6.18 16.06 9.38
C LEU A 93 5.68 17.25 10.17
N GLU A 94 5.23 17.14 11.40
CA GLU A 94 4.85 18.29 12.24
C GLU A 94 5.98 18.67 13.18
N ALA A 95 6.52 17.71 13.93
CA ALA A 95 7.63 17.92 14.86
C ALA A 95 8.99 18.13 14.14
N ALA A 96 9.08 17.80 12.84
CA ALA A 96 10.32 17.81 12.08
C ALA A 96 11.43 16.96 12.72
N SER A 97 11.03 15.86 13.38
CA SER A 97 11.92 14.85 13.93
C SER A 97 12.01 13.64 13.00
N LEU A 98 13.13 12.95 13.08
CA LEU A 98 13.42 11.74 12.32
C LEU A 98 13.98 10.69 13.27
N PHE A 99 13.57 9.44 13.07
CA PHE A 99 14.22 8.30 13.69
C PHE A 99 14.33 7.13 12.69
N PRO A 100 15.45 6.38 12.72
CA PRO A 100 15.63 5.20 11.88
C PRO A 100 14.74 4.05 12.35
N LEU A 101 14.34 3.19 11.42
CA LEU A 101 13.55 1.98 11.65
C LEU A 101 14.42 0.72 11.44
N LEU A 102 14.09 -0.07 10.42
CA LEU A 102 14.79 -1.30 10.04
C LEU A 102 15.69 -1.05 8.83
N PRO A 103 16.79 -1.81 8.69
CA PRO A 103 17.58 -1.79 7.48
C PRO A 103 16.80 -2.39 6.29
N LEU A 104 17.16 -2.02 5.06
CA LEU A 104 16.65 -2.65 3.85
C LEU A 104 17.10 -4.12 3.75
N SER A 105 18.29 -4.42 4.27
CA SER A 105 18.88 -5.75 4.35
C SER A 105 19.53 -5.99 5.71
N GLN A 106 19.30 -7.18 6.27
CA GLN A 106 19.97 -7.67 7.47
C GLN A 106 21.27 -8.42 7.14
N VAL A 107 21.58 -8.58 5.85
CA VAL A 107 22.81 -9.22 5.39
C VAL A 107 23.78 -8.16 4.91
N PRO A 108 25.01 -8.12 5.46
CA PRO A 108 26.08 -7.27 4.94
C PRO A 108 26.33 -7.54 3.46
N ASP A 109 26.63 -6.50 2.69
CA ASP A 109 27.03 -6.60 1.28
C ASP A 109 26.00 -7.29 0.35
N SER A 110 24.71 -7.26 0.70
CA SER A 110 23.62 -7.85 -0.10
C SER A 110 23.40 -7.16 -1.47
N GLY A 111 24.19 -6.15 -1.80
CA GLY A 111 23.97 -5.26 -2.94
C GLY A 111 22.73 -4.37 -2.74
N PRO A 112 22.36 -3.60 -3.78
CA PRO A 112 21.25 -2.67 -3.71
C PRO A 112 19.90 -3.41 -3.61
N ILE A 113 19.17 -3.16 -2.52
CA ILE A 113 17.82 -3.68 -2.31
C ILE A 113 16.80 -2.63 -2.75
N LYS A 114 15.81 -3.05 -3.55
CA LYS A 114 14.68 -2.18 -3.90
C LYS A 114 13.76 -2.08 -2.68
N PRO A 115 13.57 -0.88 -2.09
CA PRO A 115 12.70 -0.73 -0.92
C PRO A 115 11.23 -0.90 -1.30
N SER A 116 10.42 -1.30 -0.32
CA SER A 116 8.96 -1.39 -0.43
C SER A 116 8.31 -0.78 0.79
N ILE A 117 7.43 0.21 0.57
CA ILE A 117 6.64 0.87 1.60
C ILE A 117 5.19 0.90 1.10
N THR A 118 4.29 0.31 1.88
CA THR A 118 2.85 0.30 1.59
C THR A 118 2.11 0.90 2.78
N VAL A 119 1.28 1.92 2.54
CA VAL A 119 0.39 2.47 3.58
C VAL A 119 -0.76 1.48 3.77
N ILE A 120 -1.00 1.05 5.01
CA ILE A 120 -2.06 0.06 5.31
C ILE A 120 -3.17 0.60 6.22
N SER A 121 -2.94 1.73 6.89
CA SER A 121 -3.92 2.42 7.73
C SER A 121 -3.60 3.92 7.80
N GLU A 122 -4.32 4.68 8.62
CA GLU A 122 -4.11 6.12 8.80
C GLU A 122 -2.74 6.49 9.37
N SER A 123 -2.14 5.60 10.17
CA SER A 123 -0.83 5.80 10.82
C SER A 123 0.05 4.56 10.74
N GLU A 124 -0.15 3.67 9.78
CA GLU A 124 0.58 2.40 9.72
C GLU A 124 1.10 2.09 8.31
N PHE A 125 2.27 1.49 8.29
CA PHE A 125 2.98 1.11 7.09
C PHE A 125 3.38 -0.36 7.16
N LEU A 126 3.32 -1.04 6.02
CA LEU A 126 4.01 -2.29 5.78
C LEU A 126 5.32 -1.99 5.04
N ILE A 127 6.43 -2.30 5.69
CA ILE A 127 7.77 -2.20 5.10
C ILE A 127 8.40 -3.58 4.95
N VAL A 128 9.44 -3.68 4.13
CA VAL A 128 10.05 -4.95 3.76
C VAL A 128 11.56 -4.96 4.00
N SER A 129 12.07 -5.98 4.70
CA SER A 129 13.49 -6.19 4.98
C SER A 129 13.97 -7.53 4.43
N TRP A 130 15.09 -7.55 3.72
CA TRP A 130 15.74 -8.79 3.27
C TRP A 130 16.52 -9.45 4.42
N THR A 131 16.36 -10.76 4.62
CA THR A 131 17.06 -11.52 5.68
C THR A 131 18.22 -12.37 5.15
N GLY A 132 18.43 -12.39 3.83
CA GLY A 132 19.43 -13.24 3.16
C GLY A 132 18.88 -14.53 2.58
N ALA A 133 17.87 -15.11 3.24
CA ALA A 133 17.20 -16.33 2.79
C ALA A 133 15.73 -16.06 2.42
N SER A 134 15.08 -15.14 3.12
CA SER A 134 13.69 -14.76 2.93
C SER A 134 13.51 -13.25 3.07
N THR A 135 12.31 -12.79 2.81
CA THR A 135 11.94 -11.39 2.95
C THR A 135 10.89 -11.24 4.02
N LEU A 136 11.15 -10.36 4.99
CA LEU A 136 10.27 -10.08 6.11
C LEU A 136 9.46 -8.82 5.85
N GLY A 137 8.15 -8.91 5.97
CA GLY A 137 7.22 -7.78 6.01
C GLY A 137 6.89 -7.40 7.44
N VAL A 138 7.14 -6.15 7.81
CA VAL A 138 6.90 -5.63 9.17
C VAL A 138 5.88 -4.51 9.13
N PHE A 139 4.88 -4.60 10.01
CA PHE A 139 3.86 -3.57 10.19
C PHE A 139 4.31 -2.61 11.28
N ILE A 140 4.51 -1.34 10.92
CA ILE A 140 5.07 -0.31 11.80
C ILE A 140 4.12 0.88 11.86
N THR A 141 3.94 1.46 13.04
CA THR A 141 3.19 2.72 13.22
C THR A 141 3.98 3.93 12.75
N GLY A 142 3.32 5.07 12.68
CA GLY A 142 3.94 6.38 12.51
C GLY A 142 4.92 6.76 13.63
N ASP A 143 4.80 6.13 14.80
CA ASP A 143 5.70 6.31 15.94
C ASP A 143 6.87 5.30 15.94
N GLY A 144 6.90 4.36 14.98
CA GLY A 144 7.98 3.39 14.84
C GLY A 144 7.76 2.05 15.51
N ASP A 145 6.62 1.86 16.17
CA ASP A 145 6.34 0.66 16.92
C ASP A 145 5.80 -0.46 16.01
N PRO A 146 6.29 -1.71 16.14
CA PRO A 146 5.71 -2.84 15.44
C PRO A 146 4.35 -3.21 16.06
N VAL A 147 3.31 -3.36 15.24
CA VAL A 147 1.92 -3.55 15.73
C VAL A 147 1.30 -4.91 15.46
N ARG A 148 1.92 -5.75 14.62
CA ARG A 148 1.39 -7.08 14.25
C ARG A 148 2.52 -8.08 14.07
N GLY A 149 2.15 -9.36 13.93
CA GLY A 149 3.05 -10.38 13.41
C GLY A 149 3.54 -10.04 12.00
N THR A 150 4.59 -10.71 11.55
CA THR A 150 5.23 -10.41 10.27
C THR A 150 4.60 -11.18 9.11
N LEU A 151 4.74 -10.64 7.90
CA LEU A 151 4.58 -11.43 6.67
C LEU A 151 5.95 -11.96 6.24
N GLU A 152 5.98 -13.12 5.58
CA GLU A 152 7.22 -13.69 5.06
C GLU A 152 7.05 -14.11 3.61
N TRP A 153 8.02 -13.76 2.77
CA TRP A 153 8.11 -14.18 1.38
C TRP A 153 9.43 -14.90 1.11
N SER A 154 9.41 -15.87 0.20
CA SER A 154 10.61 -16.62 -0.21
C SER A 154 11.66 -15.78 -0.95
N SER A 155 11.30 -14.59 -1.42
CA SER A 155 12.16 -13.69 -2.18
C SER A 155 11.67 -12.25 -2.08
N LEU A 156 12.50 -11.30 -2.49
CA LEU A 156 12.17 -9.88 -2.49
C LEU A 156 10.94 -9.58 -3.37
N PRO A 157 9.87 -9.00 -2.82
CA PRO A 157 8.73 -8.52 -3.57
C PRO A 157 9.12 -7.55 -4.69
N ILE A 158 8.57 -7.76 -5.89
CA ILE A 158 8.66 -6.78 -6.98
C ILE A 158 7.84 -5.53 -6.64
N SER A 159 6.66 -5.77 -6.06
CA SER A 159 5.70 -4.75 -5.64
C SER A 159 4.68 -5.36 -4.68
N ILE A 160 4.19 -4.54 -3.76
CA ILE A 160 3.10 -4.87 -2.85
C ILE A 160 1.96 -3.89 -3.11
N SER A 161 0.75 -4.42 -3.17
CA SER A 161 -0.50 -3.66 -3.24
C SER A 161 -1.37 -4.05 -2.05
N PHE A 162 -2.16 -3.11 -1.55
CA PHE A 162 -2.99 -3.31 -0.39
C PHE A 162 -4.44 -2.92 -0.69
N ASP A 163 -5.36 -3.79 -0.32
CA ASP A 163 -6.80 -3.56 -0.34
C ASP A 163 -7.39 -4.33 0.86
N TYR A 164 -7.79 -3.59 1.90
CA TYR A 164 -8.12 -4.18 3.19
C TYR A 164 -9.19 -5.29 3.07
N PRO A 165 -8.99 -6.48 3.69
CA PRO A 165 -7.93 -6.83 4.65
C PRO A 165 -6.72 -7.55 4.01
N TYR A 166 -6.48 -7.41 2.72
CA TYR A 166 -5.51 -8.20 1.97
C TYR A 166 -4.30 -7.40 1.48
N ALA A 167 -3.12 -7.97 1.66
CA ALA A 167 -1.90 -7.56 0.99
C ALA A 167 -1.63 -8.52 -0.19
N MET A 168 -1.52 -7.96 -1.38
CA MET A 168 -1.21 -8.69 -2.62
C MET A 168 0.22 -8.40 -3.01
N THR A 169 1.03 -9.45 -3.10
CA THR A 169 2.47 -9.33 -3.35
C THR A 169 2.84 -10.02 -4.64
N LEU A 170 3.41 -9.28 -5.58
CA LEU A 170 3.99 -9.83 -6.80
C LEU A 170 5.44 -10.27 -6.55
N LEU A 171 5.74 -11.54 -6.79
CA LEU A 171 7.07 -12.13 -6.61
C LEU A 171 7.79 -12.35 -7.96
N PRO A 172 9.14 -12.46 -7.95
CA PRO A 172 9.94 -12.72 -9.15
C PRO A 172 9.63 -14.03 -9.91
N ASN A 173 9.03 -15.00 -9.24
CA ASN A 173 8.59 -16.28 -9.83
C ASN A 173 7.23 -16.20 -10.54
N GLU A 174 6.75 -15.00 -10.86
CA GLU A 174 5.48 -14.72 -11.54
C GLU A 174 4.24 -15.20 -10.76
N THR A 175 4.31 -15.24 -9.43
CA THR A 175 3.15 -15.46 -8.57
C THR A 175 2.71 -14.17 -7.88
N VAL A 176 1.42 -14.07 -7.64
CA VAL A 176 0.83 -13.12 -6.72
C VAL A 176 0.39 -13.88 -5.48
N GLU A 177 1.03 -13.58 -4.36
CA GLU A 177 0.66 -14.11 -3.05
C GLU A 177 -0.27 -13.13 -2.35
N ILE A 178 -1.42 -13.62 -1.89
CA ILE A 178 -2.45 -12.83 -1.21
C ILE A 178 -2.44 -13.23 0.27
N HIS A 179 -2.05 -12.31 1.12
CA HIS A 179 -2.01 -12.49 2.57
C HIS A 179 -3.12 -11.69 3.24
N SER A 180 -3.71 -12.24 4.30
CA SER A 180 -4.57 -11.47 5.21
C SER A 180 -3.69 -10.69 6.17
N ILE A 181 -3.84 -9.37 6.27
CA ILE A 181 -3.07 -8.56 7.22
C ILE A 181 -3.54 -8.74 8.67
N GLU A 182 -4.74 -9.29 8.88
CA GLU A 182 -5.32 -9.53 10.21
C GLU A 182 -4.80 -10.82 10.82
N THR A 183 -4.73 -11.89 10.02
CA THR A 183 -4.31 -13.22 10.47
C THR A 183 -2.88 -13.58 10.07
N GLN A 184 -2.24 -12.76 9.23
CA GLN A 184 -0.93 -12.99 8.60
C GLN A 184 -0.86 -14.27 7.75
N ALA A 185 -1.98 -14.97 7.54
CA ALA A 185 -2.03 -16.19 6.77
C ALA A 185 -1.97 -15.91 5.25
N LEU A 186 -1.25 -16.76 4.53
CA LEU A 186 -1.33 -16.87 3.07
C LEU A 186 -2.70 -17.43 2.68
N VAL A 187 -3.53 -16.60 2.08
CA VAL A 187 -4.91 -16.93 1.71
C VAL A 187 -4.97 -17.58 0.34
N GLN A 188 -4.19 -17.07 -0.62
CA GLN A 188 -4.21 -17.55 -2.00
C GLN A 188 -2.88 -17.26 -2.69
N VAL A 189 -2.48 -18.20 -3.56
CA VAL A 189 -1.41 -17.98 -4.53
C VAL A 189 -2.02 -18.00 -5.93
N VAL A 190 -1.84 -16.92 -6.68
CA VAL A 190 -2.26 -16.81 -8.07
C VAL A 190 -1.03 -16.89 -8.95
N LYS A 191 -0.92 -17.92 -9.77
CA LYS A 191 0.12 -17.98 -10.81
C LYS A 191 -0.30 -17.13 -12.00
N ILE A 192 0.56 -16.21 -12.43
CA ILE A 192 0.31 -15.44 -13.63
C ILE A 192 0.75 -16.28 -14.82
N ASN A 193 -0.20 -16.66 -15.66
CA ASN A 193 0.10 -17.36 -16.91
C ASN A 193 0.61 -16.33 -17.93
N SER A 194 1.92 -16.04 -17.90
CA SER A 194 2.54 -15.23 -18.94
C SER A 194 2.51 -15.99 -20.28
N ILE A 195 1.63 -15.60 -21.20
CA ILE A 195 1.56 -16.20 -22.55
C ILE A 195 2.68 -15.65 -23.46
N ALA A 196 3.59 -14.82 -22.96
CA ALA A 196 4.51 -14.09 -23.81
C ALA A 196 5.95 -14.09 -23.29
N HIS A 197 6.59 -15.26 -23.28
CA HIS A 197 8.04 -15.33 -23.44
C HIS A 197 8.40 -14.97 -24.89
N SER A 198 8.28 -13.68 -25.25
CA SER A 198 9.06 -13.13 -26.36
C SER A 198 10.32 -12.50 -25.77
N PRO A 199 11.48 -12.56 -26.46
CA PRO A 199 12.73 -11.94 -26.00
C PRO A 199 12.65 -10.40 -25.85
N THR A 200 11.49 -9.80 -26.15
CA THR A 200 11.23 -8.36 -26.17
C THR A 200 10.22 -7.88 -25.14
N ASN A 201 9.61 -8.79 -24.35
CA ASN A 201 8.72 -8.38 -23.26
C ASN A 201 9.52 -8.33 -21.96
N PRO A 202 9.66 -7.16 -21.32
CA PRO A 202 10.07 -7.14 -19.92
C PRO A 202 9.00 -7.93 -19.16
N GLY A 203 9.42 -8.84 -18.29
CA GLY A 203 8.50 -9.59 -17.43
C GLY A 203 7.61 -8.66 -16.59
N LEU A 204 6.78 -9.25 -15.74
CA LEU A 204 5.89 -8.49 -14.85
C LEU A 204 6.69 -7.48 -14.02
N SER A 205 6.27 -6.22 -14.05
CA SER A 205 7.06 -5.11 -13.50
C SER A 205 6.46 -4.49 -12.24
N ALA A 206 5.14 -4.58 -12.06
CA ALA A 206 4.44 -4.02 -10.91
C ALA A 206 3.00 -4.56 -10.76
N LEU A 207 2.53 -4.52 -9.53
CA LEU A 207 1.14 -4.60 -9.10
C LEU A 207 0.75 -3.24 -8.50
N ILE A 208 -0.37 -2.67 -8.93
CA ILE A 208 -0.81 -1.32 -8.53
C ILE A 208 -2.28 -1.39 -8.08
N ALA A 209 -2.58 -0.83 -6.91
CA ALA A 209 -3.96 -0.61 -6.49
C ALA A 209 -4.53 0.64 -7.17
N CYS A 210 -5.80 0.57 -7.60
CA CYS A 210 -6.51 1.70 -8.19
C CYS A 210 -7.92 1.76 -7.61
N ALA A 211 -8.11 2.57 -6.56
CA ALA A 211 -9.40 2.68 -5.87
C ALA A 211 -10.53 3.24 -6.76
N ASN A 212 -10.20 4.14 -7.69
CA ASN A 212 -11.18 4.81 -8.54
C ASN A 212 -11.20 4.26 -9.99
N GLY A 213 -10.78 3.02 -10.16
CA GLY A 213 -10.62 2.39 -11.47
C GLY A 213 -9.31 2.78 -12.17
N PHE A 214 -9.08 2.18 -13.34
CA PHE A 214 -7.86 2.37 -14.12
C PHE A 214 -8.21 3.04 -15.45
N PHE A 215 -7.67 4.23 -15.69
CA PHE A 215 -7.82 4.94 -16.95
C PHE A 215 -6.52 4.85 -17.75
N VAL A 216 -6.59 4.28 -18.96
CA VAL A 216 -5.46 4.25 -19.89
C VAL A 216 -5.67 5.36 -20.92
N PRO A 217 -4.98 6.51 -20.79
CA PRO A 217 -5.18 7.65 -21.68
C PRO A 217 -4.67 7.42 -23.12
N SER A 218 -3.99 6.28 -23.38
CA SER A 218 -3.41 5.96 -24.68
C SER A 218 -4.07 4.73 -25.29
N THR A 219 -4.50 4.84 -26.53
CA THR A 219 -4.93 3.71 -27.36
C THR A 219 -3.75 2.93 -27.95
N GLN A 220 -2.52 3.45 -27.84
CA GLN A 220 -1.33 2.74 -28.29
C GLN A 220 -1.15 1.46 -27.46
N ARG A 221 -0.95 0.33 -28.15
CA ARG A 221 -0.77 -0.99 -27.53
C ARG A 221 -2.00 -1.53 -26.80
N SER A 222 -3.20 -1.02 -27.11
CA SER A 222 -4.45 -1.58 -26.58
C SER A 222 -4.61 -3.07 -26.94
N GLU A 223 -4.03 -3.51 -28.06
CA GLU A 223 -3.96 -4.92 -28.46
C GLU A 223 -3.14 -5.80 -27.51
N LYS A 224 -2.28 -5.20 -26.66
CA LYS A 224 -1.53 -5.91 -25.61
C LYS A 224 -2.29 -6.02 -24.30
N LEU A 225 -3.44 -5.34 -24.15
CA LEU A 225 -4.29 -5.46 -22.98
C LEU A 225 -5.27 -6.61 -23.18
N ARG A 226 -5.29 -7.55 -22.23
CA ARG A 226 -6.25 -8.66 -22.22
C ARG A 226 -6.91 -8.76 -20.86
N PRO A 227 -8.24 -8.59 -20.75
CA PRO A 227 -8.93 -8.85 -19.49
C PRO A 227 -8.78 -10.34 -19.17
N THR A 228 -8.15 -10.63 -18.03
CA THR A 228 -7.98 -11.99 -17.53
C THR A 228 -8.76 -12.11 -16.24
N SER A 229 -9.83 -12.91 -16.26
CA SER A 229 -10.59 -13.17 -15.04
C SER A 229 -9.81 -14.13 -14.15
N VAL A 230 -9.50 -13.67 -12.93
CA VAL A 230 -8.91 -14.49 -11.88
C VAL A 230 -9.99 -14.77 -10.86
N ARG A 231 -10.23 -16.05 -10.55
CA ARG A 231 -11.15 -16.43 -9.48
C ARG A 231 -10.49 -16.17 -8.13
N LEU A 232 -11.00 -15.21 -7.39
CA LEU A 232 -10.65 -15.00 -5.98
C LEU A 232 -11.41 -16.02 -5.13
N ILE A 233 -10.70 -16.74 -4.26
CA ILE A 233 -11.34 -17.67 -3.33
C ILE A 233 -12.07 -16.84 -2.28
N ARG A 234 -13.41 -16.83 -2.32
CA ARG A 234 -14.20 -16.23 -1.24
C ARG A 234 -14.19 -17.17 -0.04
N PRO A 235 -14.00 -16.67 1.20
CA PRO A 235 -14.23 -17.47 2.39
C PRO A 235 -15.66 -18.00 2.35
N LYS A 236 -15.86 -19.30 2.64
CA LYS A 236 -17.20 -19.82 2.89
C LYS A 236 -17.69 -19.15 4.17
N THR A 237 -18.68 -18.26 4.08
CA THR A 237 -19.43 -17.82 5.27
C THR A 237 -20.03 -19.06 5.90
N GLN A 238 -19.46 -19.52 7.02
CA GLN A 238 -20.14 -20.53 7.83
C GLN A 238 -21.36 -19.84 8.44
N VAL A 239 -22.51 -20.04 7.80
CA VAL A 239 -23.80 -19.78 8.44
C VAL A 239 -23.85 -20.72 9.63
N LYS A 240 -23.65 -20.18 10.85
CA LYS A 240 -23.95 -20.90 12.09
C LYS A 240 -25.47 -21.15 12.09
N SER A 241 -25.89 -22.33 11.66
CA SER A 241 -27.22 -22.85 11.95
C SER A 241 -27.27 -23.20 13.43
N LYS A 242 -27.62 -22.22 14.26
CA LYS A 242 -27.89 -22.42 15.69
C LYS A 242 -29.28 -21.89 15.98
N GLU A 243 -30.29 -22.75 15.81
CA GLU A 243 -31.59 -22.77 16.52
C GLU A 243 -32.57 -23.70 15.79
N ARG A 244 -32.63 -24.98 16.22
CA ARG A 244 -33.87 -25.76 16.39
C ARG A 244 -33.55 -27.13 16.99
N ALA A 245 -33.15 -27.16 18.26
CA ALA A 245 -33.02 -28.42 19.01
C ALA A 245 -33.23 -28.20 20.51
N GLU A 246 -34.09 -27.26 20.91
CA GLU A 246 -34.53 -27.08 22.30
C GLU A 246 -36.00 -26.61 22.29
N THR A 247 -36.90 -27.47 21.79
CA THR A 247 -38.35 -27.30 22.02
C THR A 247 -39.13 -28.63 21.91
N GLU A 248 -38.48 -29.77 22.15
CA GLU A 248 -39.14 -31.10 22.11
C GLU A 248 -38.97 -31.92 23.41
N THR A 249 -38.41 -31.32 24.46
CA THR A 249 -38.19 -31.99 25.75
C THR A 249 -39.09 -31.51 26.88
N LEU A 250 -40.03 -30.58 26.64
CA LEU A 250 -41.00 -30.13 27.66
C LEU A 250 -42.43 -30.68 27.48
N ASP A 251 -42.73 -31.39 26.39
CA ASP A 251 -44.08 -31.95 26.13
C ASP A 251 -44.24 -33.44 26.51
N LYS A 252 -43.27 -34.03 27.23
CA LYS A 252 -43.32 -35.46 27.63
C LYS A 252 -43.39 -35.73 29.13
N GLU A 253 -43.40 -34.71 29.99
CA GLU A 253 -43.54 -34.91 31.45
C GLU A 253 -44.97 -34.72 32.01
N ASP A 254 -45.94 -34.28 31.20
CA ASP A 254 -47.34 -34.07 31.64
C ASP A 254 -48.31 -35.22 31.28
N LEU A 255 -47.82 -36.44 31.00
CA LEU A 255 -48.68 -37.61 30.72
C LEU A 255 -48.55 -38.80 31.69
N LEU A 256 -48.02 -38.57 32.89
CA LEU A 256 -48.01 -39.56 33.98
C LEU A 256 -48.60 -38.96 35.27
N GLN A 257 -49.91 -38.66 35.23
CA GLN A 257 -50.77 -38.70 36.41
C GLN A 257 -52.06 -39.46 36.06
N ILE A 258 -51.99 -40.79 36.20
CA ILE A 258 -53.07 -41.66 36.70
C ILE A 258 -52.39 -42.63 37.67
#